data_AF-A0A1H9MB65-F1
#
_entry.id   AF-A0A1H9MB65-F1
#
_cell.length_a   1.000
_cell.length_b   1.000
_cell.length_c   1.000
_cell.angle_alpha   90.00
_cell.angle_beta   90.00
_cell.angle_gamma   90.00
#
_symmetry.space_group_name_H-M   'P 1'
#
loop_
_entity.id
_entity.type
_entity.pdbx_description
1 polymer ?
#
loop_
_entity_poly.entity_id
_entity_poly.type
_entity_poly.pdbx_seq_one_letter_code
_entity_poly.pdbx_strand_id
1 'polypeptide(L)'
;MNARLSFIVFLVFAASFVKGQEKKYTDSAVSAYIDACKCVVRLQGNGHDNAYWLRTINTIRYHHPEFRKAKKILYISFIDRNNQNTFSFLSGGRLNSKEIIAQKELNSGQIDSLMFTLYANRFAGYPLKKLVFDCQHPANAVVFLDQDGSVFTALNIDFKGTAFNVWRANGVSKKYEASFGDTCLGKYDLIKSLFQSAGIKTFN
;
A
#
# COMPACT_ATOMS: atom_id res chain seq x y z
N MET A 1 19.99 51.44 47.05
CA MET A 1 20.95 51.49 45.91
C MET A 1 21.97 50.39 46.17
N ASN A 2 22.07 49.29 45.43
CA ASN A 2 22.15 49.12 43.98
C ASN A 2 21.53 47.75 43.60
N ALA A 3 20.30 47.70 43.09
CA ALA A 3 20.01 47.62 41.65
C ALA A 3 21.24 47.34 40.76
N ARG A 4 21.70 46.08 40.66
CA ARG A 4 22.53 45.61 39.52
C ARG A 4 22.78 44.09 39.45
N LEU A 5 21.99 43.25 40.13
CA LEU A 5 22.19 41.78 40.10
C LEU A 5 21.03 40.97 39.50
N SER A 6 20.01 41.61 38.90
CA SER A 6 18.84 40.92 38.34
C SER A 6 18.71 40.99 36.82
N PHE A 7 19.71 41.49 36.09
CA PHE A 7 19.58 41.74 34.64
C PHE A 7 20.41 40.82 33.74
N ILE A 8 21.28 39.96 34.28
CA ILE A 8 22.17 39.12 33.46
C ILE A 8 21.61 37.69 33.24
N VAL A 9 20.73 37.20 34.12
CA VAL A 9 20.15 35.85 33.98
C VAL A 9 19.00 35.81 32.96
N PHE A 10 18.40 36.97 32.63
CA PHE A 10 17.33 37.06 31.62
C PHE A 10 17.82 37.14 30.17
N LEU A 11 19.10 37.47 29.93
CA LEU A 11 19.63 37.62 28.57
C LEU A 11 20.28 36.35 28.00
N VAL A 12 20.53 35.33 28.82
CA VAL A 12 21.07 34.04 28.33
C VAL A 12 19.95 33.06 27.95
N PHE A 13 18.74 33.23 28.46
CA PHE A 13 17.58 32.39 28.09
C PHE A 13 16.81 32.89 26.85
N ALA A 14 17.02 34.14 26.43
CA ALA A 14 16.37 34.70 25.23
C ALA A 14 17.14 34.46 23.91
N ALA A 15 18.37 33.94 23.95
CA ALA A 15 19.20 33.73 22.75
C ALA A 15 19.24 32.29 22.23
N SER A 16 18.63 31.33 22.95
CA SER A 16 18.70 29.89 22.57
C SER A 16 17.36 29.32 22.09
N PHE A 17 16.26 30.07 22.21
CA PHE A 17 14.98 29.74 21.59
C PHE A 17 14.75 30.67 20.41
N VAL A 18 15.19 30.28 19.22
CA VAL A 18 14.64 30.53 17.87
C VAL A 18 15.78 30.25 16.88
N LYS A 19 16.23 29.00 16.82
CA LYS A 19 16.76 28.39 15.60
C LYS A 19 16.29 26.94 15.51
N GLY A 20 15.02 26.73 15.86
CA GLY A 20 14.26 25.65 15.22
C GLY A 20 14.09 26.10 13.78
N GLN A 21 14.99 25.64 12.90
CA GLN A 21 14.78 25.79 11.47
C GLN A 21 13.48 25.06 11.13
N GLU A 22 12.38 25.78 11.07
CA GLU A 22 11.34 25.47 10.08
C GLU A 22 12.07 25.46 8.75
N LYS A 23 12.48 24.28 8.30
CA LYS A 23 12.85 24.08 6.90
C LYS A 23 11.58 24.44 6.13
N LYS A 24 11.50 25.69 5.68
CA LYS A 24 10.62 26.10 4.59
C LYS A 24 11.04 25.23 3.42
N TYR A 25 10.31 24.14 3.21
CA TYR A 25 10.42 23.39 1.97
C TYR A 25 10.07 24.39 0.87
N THR A 26 11.04 24.74 0.03
CA THR A 26 10.77 25.56 -1.14
C THR A 26 9.84 24.78 -2.05
N ASP A 27 8.94 25.45 -2.77
CA ASP A 27 8.00 24.79 -3.69
C ASP A 27 8.72 23.87 -4.69
N SER A 28 9.97 24.21 -5.06
CA SER A 28 10.85 23.38 -5.88
C SER A 28 11.26 22.06 -5.21
N ALA A 29 11.58 22.06 -3.91
CA ALA A 29 11.95 20.84 -3.19
C ALA A 29 10.74 19.91 -3.00
N VAL A 30 9.56 20.49 -2.78
CA VAL A 30 8.29 19.73 -2.73
C VAL A 30 7.96 19.13 -4.10
N SER A 31 8.09 19.92 -5.17
CA SER A 31 7.86 19.43 -6.54
C SER A 31 8.81 18.28 -6.91
N ALA A 32 10.12 18.43 -6.64
CA ALA A 32 11.10 17.37 -6.90
C ALA A 32 10.81 16.10 -6.09
N TYR A 33 10.33 16.24 -4.85
CA TYR A 33 9.89 15.11 -4.04
C TYR A 33 8.66 14.42 -4.62
N ILE A 34 7.63 15.18 -5.02
CA ILE A 34 6.42 14.64 -5.68
C ILE A 34 6.81 13.90 -6.96
N ASP A 35 7.67 14.49 -7.79
CA ASP A 35 8.13 13.88 -9.03
C ASP A 35 8.90 12.58 -8.77
N ALA A 36 9.81 12.56 -7.80
CA ALA A 36 10.51 11.34 -7.40
C ALA A 36 9.56 10.26 -6.86
N CYS A 37 8.44 10.67 -6.25
CA CYS A 37 7.44 9.77 -5.68
C CYS A 37 6.47 9.18 -6.72
N LYS A 38 6.37 9.72 -7.94
CA LYS A 38 5.46 9.21 -8.99
C LYS A 38 5.74 7.76 -9.35
N CYS A 39 4.70 6.99 -9.65
CA CYS A 39 4.86 5.66 -10.22
C CYS A 39 5.35 5.73 -11.66
N VAL A 40 6.42 5.01 -11.94
CA VAL A 40 6.86 4.68 -13.30
C VAL A 40 6.90 3.18 -13.46
N VAL A 41 6.50 2.70 -14.63
CA VAL A 41 6.71 1.32 -15.01
C VAL A 41 8.17 1.17 -15.41
N ARG A 42 8.89 0.22 -14.82
CA ARG A 42 10.24 -0.11 -15.29
C ARG A 42 10.14 -0.95 -16.56
N LEU A 43 9.74 -0.33 -17.68
CA LEU A 43 9.91 -0.90 -19.01
C LEU A 43 11.34 -0.56 -19.45
N GLN A 44 12.29 -1.48 -19.27
CA GLN A 44 13.54 -1.40 -20.02
C GLN A 44 13.23 -1.86 -21.45
N GLY A 45 12.86 -0.92 -22.31
CA GLY A 45 12.56 -1.17 -23.72
C GLY A 45 11.40 -0.31 -24.20
N ASN A 46 11.57 0.32 -25.34
CA ASN A 46 10.54 1.09 -26.00
C ASN A 46 9.34 0.19 -26.30
N GLY A 47 8.23 0.39 -25.58
CA GLY A 47 6.88 0.01 -25.97
C GLY A 47 6.58 -1.49 -26.15
N HIS A 48 5.56 -1.96 -25.42
CA HIS A 48 4.63 -3.01 -25.89
C HIS A 48 5.18 -4.32 -26.49
N ASP A 49 6.40 -4.73 -26.20
CA ASP A 49 6.83 -6.08 -26.59
C ASP A 49 6.21 -7.11 -25.63
N ASN A 50 5.22 -7.85 -26.13
CA ASN A 50 4.47 -8.86 -25.38
C ASN A 50 5.42 -9.90 -24.75
N ALA A 51 6.56 -10.16 -25.40
CA ALA A 51 7.60 -11.05 -24.89
C ALA A 51 8.24 -10.53 -23.58
N TYR A 52 8.48 -9.22 -23.48
CA TYR A 52 9.05 -8.63 -22.26
C TYR A 52 8.03 -8.62 -21.13
N TRP A 53 6.77 -8.28 -21.41
CA TRP A 53 5.71 -8.34 -20.42
C TRP A 53 5.58 -9.73 -19.82
N LEU A 54 5.54 -10.77 -20.66
CA LEU A 54 5.50 -12.17 -20.22
C LEU A 54 6.72 -12.54 -19.37
N ARG A 55 7.92 -12.09 -19.78
CA ARG A 55 9.14 -12.29 -19.00
C ARG A 55 9.05 -11.64 -17.62
N THR A 56 8.61 -10.39 -17.54
CA THR A 56 8.44 -9.65 -16.28
C THR A 56 7.44 -10.35 -15.37
N ILE A 57 6.28 -10.75 -15.88
CA ILE A 57 5.27 -11.49 -15.12
C ILE A 57 5.84 -12.82 -14.57
N ASN A 58 6.56 -13.57 -15.40
CA ASN A 58 7.16 -14.84 -14.97
C ASN A 58 8.23 -14.62 -13.89
N THR A 59 9.06 -13.58 -14.03
CA THR A 59 10.04 -13.20 -13.00
C THR A 59 9.36 -12.79 -11.70
N ILE A 60 8.32 -11.96 -11.76
CA ILE A 60 7.52 -11.57 -10.59
C ILE A 60 6.95 -12.84 -9.93
N ARG A 61 6.24 -13.68 -10.67
CA ARG A 61 5.62 -14.90 -10.14
C ARG A 61 6.63 -15.85 -9.49
N TYR A 62 7.86 -15.91 -10.01
CA TYR A 62 8.94 -16.69 -9.40
C TYR A 62 9.36 -16.13 -8.03
N HIS A 63 9.56 -14.80 -7.93
CA HIS A 63 10.02 -14.14 -6.70
C HIS A 63 8.92 -13.86 -5.67
N HIS A 64 7.65 -13.97 -6.06
CA HIS A 64 6.48 -13.72 -5.23
C HIS A 64 5.69 -15.03 -5.01
N PRO A 65 6.14 -15.87 -4.05
CA PRO A 65 5.63 -17.23 -3.90
C PRO A 65 4.20 -17.30 -3.37
N GLU A 66 3.64 -16.21 -2.83
CA GLU A 66 2.22 -16.11 -2.50
C GLU A 66 1.33 -16.35 -3.73
N PHE A 67 1.72 -15.88 -4.91
CA PHE A 67 1.00 -16.13 -6.16
C PHE A 67 1.12 -17.57 -6.66
N ARG A 68 2.21 -18.26 -6.29
CA ARG A 68 2.39 -19.69 -6.61
C ARG A 68 1.67 -20.60 -5.63
N LYS A 69 1.58 -20.18 -4.36
CA LYS A 69 0.88 -20.92 -3.32
C LYS A 69 -0.64 -20.81 -3.44
N ALA A 70 -1.14 -19.64 -3.86
CA ALA A 70 -2.57 -19.41 -3.95
C ALA A 70 -3.25 -20.31 -4.98
N LYS A 71 -4.34 -20.96 -4.55
CA LYS A 71 -5.25 -21.66 -5.44
C LYS A 71 -6.26 -20.70 -6.06
N LYS A 72 -6.67 -19.69 -5.28
CA LYS A 72 -7.57 -18.61 -5.72
C LYS A 72 -7.09 -17.28 -5.19
N ILE A 73 -7.29 -16.24 -5.97
CA ILE A 73 -7.07 -14.85 -5.57
C ILE A 73 -8.38 -14.10 -5.80
N LEU A 74 -8.81 -13.35 -4.78
CA LEU A 74 -10.07 -12.61 -4.80
C LEU A 74 -9.81 -11.11 -4.66
N TYR A 75 -10.56 -10.29 -5.40
CA TYR A 75 -10.86 -8.93 -4.97
C TYR A 75 -12.11 -8.94 -4.10
N ILE A 76 -12.05 -8.24 -2.97
CA ILE A 76 -13.13 -8.15 -2.00
C ILE A 76 -13.36 -6.69 -1.63
N SER A 77 -14.62 -6.30 -1.54
CA SER A 77 -15.09 -5.06 -0.93
C SER A 77 -15.92 -5.41 0.31
N PHE A 78 -15.60 -4.79 1.44
CA PHE A 78 -16.20 -5.07 2.73
C PHE A 78 -17.26 -4.04 3.11
N ILE A 79 -18.14 -4.44 4.03
CA ILE A 79 -19.12 -3.54 4.63
C ILE A 79 -18.39 -2.43 5.38
N ASP A 80 -18.73 -1.17 5.07
CA ASP A 80 -18.26 -0.03 5.85
C ASP A 80 -18.86 -0.10 7.25
N ARG A 81 -17.99 -0.29 8.24
CA ARG A 81 -18.34 -0.17 9.65
C ARG A 81 -17.54 0.96 10.27
N ASN A 82 -17.83 2.19 9.85
CA ASN A 82 -17.40 3.40 10.54
C ASN A 82 -17.48 3.20 12.07
N ASN A 83 -16.31 3.21 12.73
CA ASN A 83 -16.12 3.16 14.19
C ASN A 83 -16.33 1.82 14.95
N GLN A 84 -16.30 0.64 14.32
CA GLN A 84 -16.26 -0.62 15.10
C GLN A 84 -14.82 -1.13 15.31
N ASN A 85 -14.37 -1.13 16.58
CA ASN A 85 -13.05 -1.58 17.03
C ASN A 85 -12.75 -3.08 16.80
N THR A 86 -13.67 -3.84 16.21
CA THR A 86 -13.56 -5.29 16.00
C THR A 86 -13.96 -5.68 14.58
N PHE A 87 -13.30 -5.11 13.58
CA PHE A 87 -13.42 -5.60 12.21
C PHE A 87 -12.59 -6.89 12.05
N SER A 88 -13.27 -8.03 11.88
CA SER A 88 -12.65 -9.29 11.45
C SER A 88 -13.30 -9.77 10.16
N PHE A 89 -12.59 -9.60 9.04
CA PHE A 89 -13.00 -10.16 7.74
C PHE A 89 -12.93 -11.69 7.70
N LEU A 90 -12.43 -12.32 8.77
CA LEU A 90 -12.30 -13.76 8.90
C LEU A 90 -13.20 -14.31 10.00
N SER A 91 -13.74 -15.50 9.74
CA SER A 91 -14.39 -16.38 10.71
C SER A 91 -13.77 -17.76 10.58
N GLY A 92 -13.08 -18.24 11.62
CA GLY A 92 -12.39 -19.54 11.60
C GLY A 92 -11.33 -19.69 10.50
N GLY A 93 -10.62 -18.61 10.14
CA GLY A 93 -9.60 -18.61 9.08
C GLY A 93 -10.15 -18.55 7.65
N ARG A 94 -11.48 -18.52 7.49
CA ARG A 94 -12.18 -18.35 6.22
C ARG A 94 -12.81 -16.97 6.12
N LEU A 95 -13.14 -16.55 4.90
CA LEU A 95 -13.84 -15.30 4.67
C LEU A 95 -15.20 -15.29 5.36
N ASN A 96 -15.45 -14.23 6.12
CA ASN A 96 -16.75 -14.01 6.75
C ASN A 96 -17.70 -13.37 5.73
N SER A 97 -18.60 -14.16 5.13
CA SER A 97 -19.54 -13.69 4.11
C SER A 97 -20.46 -12.56 4.60
N LYS A 98 -20.69 -12.44 5.91
CA LYS A 98 -21.49 -11.35 6.50
C LYS A 98 -20.83 -9.99 6.40
N GLU A 99 -19.52 -9.93 6.18
CA GLU A 99 -18.77 -8.67 6.07
C GLU A 99 -18.47 -8.29 4.60
N ILE A 100 -18.90 -9.09 3.62
CA ILE A 100 -18.56 -8.90 2.20
C ILE A 100 -19.73 -8.27 1.46
N ILE A 101 -19.50 -7.09 0.86
CA ILE A 101 -20.44 -6.46 -0.07
C ILE A 101 -20.31 -7.09 -1.46
N ALA A 102 -19.07 -7.24 -1.92
CA ALA A 102 -18.79 -7.74 -3.26
C ALA A 102 -17.49 -8.54 -3.25
N GLN A 103 -17.46 -9.61 -4.02
CA GLN A 103 -16.25 -10.40 -4.25
C GLN A 103 -16.14 -10.81 -5.72
N LYS A 104 -14.90 -10.89 -6.20
CA LYS A 104 -14.60 -11.39 -7.54
C LYS A 104 -13.38 -12.30 -7.49
N GLU A 105 -13.57 -13.55 -7.92
CA GLU A 105 -12.45 -14.44 -8.22
C GLU A 105 -11.74 -13.98 -9.49
N LEU A 106 -10.42 -13.86 -9.41
CA LEU A 106 -9.59 -13.37 -10.50
C LEU A 106 -9.23 -14.50 -11.46
N ASN A 107 -9.36 -14.22 -12.75
CA ASN A 107 -8.79 -15.06 -13.79
C ASN A 107 -7.28 -14.79 -13.96
N SER A 108 -6.60 -15.61 -14.77
CA SER A 108 -5.15 -15.51 -14.99
C SER A 108 -4.71 -14.12 -15.47
N GLY A 109 -5.42 -13.53 -16.45
CA GLY A 109 -5.10 -12.20 -16.96
C GLY A 109 -5.22 -11.11 -15.89
N GLN A 110 -6.24 -11.18 -15.04
CA GLN A 110 -6.43 -10.25 -13.92
C GLN A 110 -5.35 -10.43 -12.84
N ILE A 111 -4.94 -11.66 -12.56
CA ILE A 111 -3.82 -11.96 -11.65
C ILE A 111 -2.52 -11.37 -12.21
N ASP A 112 -2.30 -11.46 -13.51
CA ASP A 112 -1.11 -10.88 -14.14
C ASP A 112 -1.11 -9.36 -14.10
N SER A 113 -2.25 -8.71 -14.41
CA SER A 113 -2.40 -7.26 -14.25
C SER A 113 -2.18 -6.80 -12.81
N LEU A 114 -2.65 -7.58 -11.83
CA LEU A 114 -2.42 -7.32 -10.41
C LEU A 114 -0.94 -7.41 -10.06
N MET A 115 -0.28 -8.53 -10.38
CA MET A 115 1.16 -8.74 -10.14
C MET A 115 1.99 -7.63 -10.76
N PHE A 116 1.68 -7.25 -12.00
CA PHE A 116 2.34 -6.15 -12.69
C PHE A 116 2.15 -4.84 -11.93
N THR A 117 0.92 -4.54 -11.53
CA THR A 117 0.60 -3.29 -10.84
C THR A 117 1.30 -3.18 -9.48
N LEU A 118 1.37 -4.29 -8.74
CA LEU A 118 2.03 -4.35 -7.44
C LEU A 118 3.56 -4.25 -7.56
N TYR A 119 4.18 -4.92 -8.54
CA TYR A 119 5.63 -5.17 -8.50
C TYR A 119 6.44 -4.59 -9.67
N ALA A 120 5.82 -4.25 -10.81
CA ALA A 120 6.50 -3.60 -11.92
C ALA A 120 6.55 -2.06 -11.77
N ASN A 121 5.60 -1.49 -11.02
CA ASN A 121 5.57 -0.05 -10.71
C ASN A 121 6.52 0.30 -9.56
N ARG A 122 7.40 1.28 -9.78
CA ARG A 122 8.35 1.79 -8.78
C ARG A 122 8.35 3.31 -8.76
N PHE A 123 9.02 3.88 -7.77
CA PHE A 123 9.30 5.33 -7.71
C PHE A 123 10.08 5.78 -8.95
N ALA A 124 9.73 6.95 -9.50
CA ALA A 124 10.43 7.59 -10.62
C ALA A 124 11.85 8.00 -10.25
N GLY A 125 12.07 8.33 -8.98
CA GLY A 125 13.37 8.67 -8.43
C GLY A 125 13.64 7.95 -7.11
N TYR A 126 14.52 8.55 -6.31
CA TYR A 126 14.89 8.05 -4.98
C TYR A 126 14.32 8.99 -3.92
N PRO A 127 13.03 8.84 -3.52
CA PRO A 127 12.43 9.74 -2.55
C PRO A 127 13.16 9.63 -1.22
N LEU A 128 13.48 10.78 -0.62
CA LEU A 128 14.19 10.87 0.67
C LEU A 128 13.42 10.22 1.82
N LYS A 129 12.09 10.17 1.72
CA LYS A 129 11.19 9.52 2.69
C LYS A 129 10.07 8.81 1.93
N LYS A 130 9.84 7.53 2.23
CA LYS A 130 8.66 6.80 1.74
C LYS A 130 7.52 6.98 2.75
N LEU A 131 6.39 7.51 2.28
CA LEU A 131 5.19 7.62 3.11
C LEU A 131 4.39 6.33 2.95
N VAL A 132 4.10 5.69 4.08
CA VAL A 132 3.25 4.51 4.17
C VAL A 132 2.27 4.77 5.30
N PHE A 133 0.98 4.73 4.99
CA PHE A 133 -0.09 4.87 5.96
C PHE A 133 -0.66 3.49 6.27
N ASP A 134 -0.92 3.23 7.55
CA ASP A 134 -1.51 1.97 7.99
C ASP A 134 -3.03 2.02 7.83
N CYS A 135 -3.60 0.95 7.27
CA CYS A 135 -5.03 0.85 7.02
C CYS A 135 -5.75 0.44 8.30
N GLN A 136 -6.41 1.40 8.95
CA GLN A 136 -7.17 1.15 10.19
C GLN A 136 -8.50 0.43 9.94
N HIS A 137 -9.11 0.70 8.78
CA HIS A 137 -10.40 0.14 8.39
C HIS A 137 -10.31 -0.41 6.97
N PRO A 138 -10.06 -1.71 6.79
CA PRO A 138 -9.89 -2.28 5.47
C PRO A 138 -11.23 -2.36 4.76
N ALA A 139 -11.48 -1.39 3.87
CA ALA A 139 -12.68 -1.36 3.04
C ALA A 139 -12.58 -2.32 1.85
N ASN A 140 -11.37 -2.63 1.41
CA ASN A 140 -11.12 -3.51 0.27
C ASN A 140 -9.94 -4.44 0.56
N ALA A 141 -9.88 -5.59 -0.10
CA ALA A 141 -8.72 -6.47 -0.01
C ALA A 141 -8.48 -7.29 -1.28
N VAL A 142 -7.20 -7.61 -1.47
CA VAL A 142 -6.76 -8.73 -2.29
C VAL A 142 -6.53 -9.91 -1.36
N VAL A 143 -7.28 -10.99 -1.53
CA VAL A 143 -7.25 -12.15 -0.64
C VAL A 143 -6.69 -13.37 -1.36
N PHE A 144 -5.75 -14.07 -0.72
CA PHE A 144 -5.11 -15.26 -1.27
C PHE A 144 -5.58 -16.49 -0.49
N LEU A 145 -6.23 -17.42 -1.20
CA LEU A 145 -6.79 -18.64 -0.66
C LEU A 145 -5.92 -19.85 -1.04
N ASP A 146 -5.74 -20.78 -0.10
CA ASP A 146 -5.11 -22.06 -0.36
C ASP A 146 -6.07 -23.09 -0.97
N GLN A 147 -5.64 -24.35 -1.08
CA GLN A 147 -6.42 -25.44 -1.65
C GLN A 147 -7.69 -25.76 -0.85
N ASP A 148 -7.69 -25.51 0.46
CA ASP A 148 -8.82 -25.77 1.36
C ASP A 148 -9.80 -24.59 1.44
N GLY A 149 -9.55 -23.54 0.65
CA GLY A 149 -10.29 -22.29 0.67
C GLY A 149 -10.03 -21.46 1.93
N SER A 150 -8.91 -21.71 2.63
CA SER A 150 -8.51 -20.93 3.80
C SER A 150 -7.67 -19.72 3.39
N VAL A 151 -7.87 -18.59 4.06
CA VAL A 151 -7.09 -17.38 3.78
C VAL A 151 -5.73 -17.50 4.43
N PHE A 152 -4.65 -17.50 3.63
CA PHE A 152 -3.28 -17.58 4.18
C PHE A 152 -2.57 -16.22 4.19
N THR A 153 -2.96 -15.30 3.31
CA THR A 153 -2.54 -13.89 3.36
C THR A 153 -3.58 -12.99 2.69
N ALA A 154 -3.63 -11.73 3.09
CA ALA A 154 -4.46 -10.71 2.48
C ALA A 154 -3.71 -9.38 2.46
N LEU A 155 -3.88 -8.63 1.37
CA LEU A 155 -3.48 -7.24 1.25
C LEU A 155 -4.73 -6.39 1.34
N ASN A 156 -4.90 -5.76 2.48
CA ASN A 156 -6.02 -4.88 2.77
C ASN A 156 -5.69 -3.46 2.34
N ILE A 157 -6.64 -2.77 1.74
CA ILE A 157 -6.42 -1.50 1.07
C ILE A 157 -7.56 -0.54 1.41
N ASP A 158 -7.16 0.66 1.86
CA ASP A 158 -8.02 1.82 1.97
C ASP A 158 -7.64 2.81 0.85
N PHE A 159 -8.50 2.88 -0.17
CA PHE A 159 -8.31 3.77 -1.30
C PHE A 159 -8.59 5.25 -0.96
N LYS A 160 -9.32 5.55 0.12
CA LYS A 160 -9.61 6.93 0.55
C LYS A 160 -8.46 7.49 1.37
N GLY A 161 -7.95 6.72 2.33
CA GLY A 161 -6.82 7.09 3.17
C GLY A 161 -5.45 6.86 2.52
N THR A 162 -5.39 6.27 1.32
CA THR A 162 -4.13 5.84 0.66
C THR A 162 -3.26 4.99 1.58
N ALA A 163 -3.90 4.04 2.24
CA ALA A 163 -3.31 3.20 3.26
C ALA A 163 -3.47 1.72 2.89
N PHE A 164 -2.59 0.88 3.42
CA PHE A 164 -2.72 -0.56 3.31
C PHE A 164 -2.19 -1.23 4.57
N ASN A 165 -2.69 -2.43 4.85
CA ASN A 165 -2.03 -3.33 5.78
C ASN A 165 -1.99 -4.73 5.21
N VAL A 166 -1.05 -5.53 5.70
CA VAL A 166 -0.91 -6.91 5.26
C VAL A 166 -1.28 -7.82 6.42
N TRP A 167 -2.21 -8.72 6.16
CA TRP A 167 -2.56 -9.79 7.07
C TRP A 167 -1.97 -11.11 6.59
N ARG A 168 -1.52 -11.94 7.53
CA ARG A 168 -0.99 -13.28 7.28
C ARG A 168 -1.48 -14.23 8.35
N ALA A 169 -1.88 -15.43 7.95
CA ALA A 169 -2.31 -16.45 8.89
C ALA A 169 -1.16 -16.90 9.81
N ASN A 170 -1.51 -17.26 11.05
CA ASN A 170 -0.55 -17.82 12.00
C ASN A 170 0.08 -19.10 11.44
N GLY A 171 1.40 -19.27 11.64
CA GLY A 171 2.16 -20.41 11.12
C GLY A 171 2.53 -20.35 9.63
N VAL A 172 2.02 -19.39 8.85
CA VAL A 172 2.44 -19.21 7.44
C VAL A 172 3.77 -18.48 7.40
N SER A 173 4.77 -18.98 6.66
CA SER A 173 6.06 -18.29 6.50
C SER A 173 5.89 -16.88 5.90
N LYS A 174 6.66 -15.90 6.40
CA LYS A 174 6.68 -14.51 5.90
C LYS A 174 6.94 -14.40 4.40
N LYS A 175 7.60 -15.38 3.78
CA LYS A 175 7.81 -15.36 2.32
C LYS A 175 6.51 -15.44 1.52
N TYR A 176 5.44 -15.99 2.09
CA TYR A 176 4.11 -16.08 1.45
C TYR A 176 3.18 -14.93 1.84
N GLU A 177 3.72 -13.90 2.51
CA GLU A 177 3.00 -12.68 2.85
C GLU A 177 2.82 -11.84 1.58
N ALA A 178 1.60 -11.36 1.34
CA ALA A 178 1.36 -10.43 0.24
C ALA A 178 2.14 -9.12 0.45
N SER A 179 2.45 -8.42 -0.64
CA SER A 179 3.13 -7.13 -0.55
C SER A 179 2.51 -6.12 -1.50
N PHE A 180 2.45 -4.86 -1.07
CA PHE A 180 2.05 -3.75 -1.92
C PHE A 180 3.19 -3.30 -2.87
N GLY A 181 4.39 -3.87 -2.72
CA GLY A 181 5.60 -3.38 -3.36
C GLY A 181 5.93 -1.95 -2.94
N ASP A 182 6.50 -1.15 -3.85
CA ASP A 182 6.77 0.27 -3.60
C ASP A 182 5.49 1.13 -3.63
N THR A 183 5.21 1.93 -2.61
CA THR A 183 4.01 2.78 -2.49
C THR A 183 4.09 4.10 -3.27
N CYS A 184 4.50 4.04 -4.54
CA CYS A 184 4.58 5.24 -5.38
C CYS A 184 3.21 5.90 -5.62
N LEU A 185 3.22 7.21 -5.91
CA LEU A 185 2.03 8.00 -6.20
C LEU A 185 1.36 7.52 -7.49
N GLY A 186 0.05 7.29 -7.43
CA GLY A 186 -0.76 6.74 -8.52
C GLY A 186 -0.98 5.23 -8.45
N LYS A 187 -0.24 4.48 -7.61
CA LYS A 187 -0.44 3.02 -7.48
C LYS A 187 -1.84 2.68 -6.95
N TYR A 188 -2.33 3.42 -5.96
CA TYR A 188 -3.67 3.21 -5.41
C TYR A 188 -4.76 3.35 -6.48
N ASP A 189 -4.64 4.35 -7.37
CA ASP A 189 -5.59 4.55 -8.47
C ASP A 189 -5.53 3.42 -9.49
N LEU A 190 -4.33 2.94 -9.82
CA LEU A 190 -4.16 1.78 -10.70
C LEU A 190 -4.82 0.52 -10.11
N ILE A 191 -4.58 0.24 -8.82
CA ILE A 191 -5.20 -0.92 -8.16
C ILE A 191 -6.72 -0.74 -8.07
N LYS A 192 -7.20 0.46 -7.74
CA LYS A 192 -8.64 0.78 -7.73
C LYS A 192 -9.28 0.53 -9.10
N SER A 193 -8.60 0.93 -10.18
CA SER A 193 -9.05 0.67 -11.55
C SER A 193 -9.14 -0.84 -11.85
N LEU A 194 -8.20 -1.65 -11.35
CA LEU A 194 -8.30 -3.11 -11.47
C LEU A 194 -9.56 -3.65 -10.78
N PHE A 195 -9.86 -3.20 -9.56
CA PHE A 195 -11.08 -3.57 -8.84
C PHE A 195 -12.34 -3.18 -9.66
N GLN A 196 -12.39 -1.95 -10.17
CA GLN A 196 -13.49 -1.45 -11.00
C GLN A 196 -13.68 -2.28 -12.27
N SER A 197 -12.59 -2.58 -12.98
CA SER A 197 -12.61 -3.39 -14.20
C SER A 197 -13.08 -4.83 -13.95
N ALA A 198 -12.86 -5.34 -12.74
CA ALA A 198 -13.31 -6.65 -12.31
C ALA A 198 -14.79 -6.67 -11.83
N GLY A 199 -15.45 -5.50 -11.80
CA GLY A 199 -16.85 -5.33 -11.42
C GLY A 199 -17.07 -4.88 -9.97
N ILE A 200 -16.01 -4.66 -9.19
CA ILE A 200 -16.11 -4.13 -7.82
C ILE A 200 -16.15 -2.61 -7.90
N LYS A 201 -17.33 -2.01 -7.67
CA LYS A 201 -17.54 -0.56 -7.81
C LYS A 201 -17.67 0.18 -6.47
N THR A 202 -17.85 -0.56 -5.38
CA THR A 202 -18.03 0.00 -4.05
C THR A 202 -16.67 0.14 -3.37
N PHE A 203 -16.28 1.39 -3.12
CA PHE A 203 -15.08 1.74 -2.36
C PHE A 203 -15.53 2.56 -1.17
N ASN A 204 -15.70 1.86 -0.06
CA ASN A 204 -16.00 2.49 1.22
C ASN A 204 -14.77 3.17 1.79
#